data_AF-A0A1V5LJ01-F1
#
_entry.id   AF-A0A1V5LJ01-F1
#
_cell.length_a   1.000
_cell.length_b   1.000
_cell.length_c   1.000
_cell.angle_alpha   90.00
_cell.angle_beta   90.00
_cell.angle_gamma   90.00
#
_symmetry.space_group_name_H-M   'P 1'
#
loop_
_entity.id
_entity.type
_entity.pdbx_description
1 polymer ?
#
loop_
_entity_poly.entity_id
_entity_poly.type
_entity_poly.pdbx_seq_one_letter_code
_entity_poly.pdbx_strand_id
1 'polypeptide(L)' 'MDTPGAARGWIAEYALPFRALYGASHQPPLPGDLWRVNFYRIDSPRRGEQELYAWNPVLRPTFHLPWRFGSLRFGA' A
#
# COMPACT_ATOMS: atom_id res chain seq x y z
N MET A 1 -0.11 -14.03 28.96
CA MET A 1 -1.12 -12.97 29.14
C MET A 1 -0.64 -11.77 28.35
N ASP A 2 -1.49 -11.17 27.53
CA ASP A 2 -1.15 -9.99 26.75
C ASP A 2 -1.11 -8.76 27.65
N THR A 3 0.05 -8.11 27.76
CA THR A 3 0.24 -6.88 28.53
C THR A 3 -0.02 -5.67 27.63
N PRO A 4 -0.99 -4.80 27.95
CA PRO A 4 -1.22 -3.57 27.20
C PRO A 4 0.06 -2.74 27.07
N GLY A 5 0.38 -2.26 25.86
CA GLY A 5 1.56 -1.45 25.58
C GLY A 5 2.87 -2.21 25.38
N ALA A 6 2.89 -3.54 25.50
CA ALA A 6 4.10 -4.34 25.27
C ALA A 6 4.32 -4.75 23.80
N ALA A 7 3.36 -4.46 22.91
CA ALA A 7 3.45 -4.80 21.50
C ALA A 7 4.57 -4.00 20.81
N ARG A 8 5.50 -4.70 20.16
CA ARG A 8 6.62 -4.07 19.43
C ARG A 8 6.32 -3.86 17.94
N GLY A 9 5.22 -4.40 17.45
CA GLY A 9 4.80 -4.30 16.06
C GLY A 9 3.60 -5.19 15.76
N TRP A 10 3.10 -5.09 14.54
CA TRP A 10 2.02 -5.91 14.01
C TRP A 10 2.28 -6.23 12.54
N ILE A 11 1.64 -7.29 12.05
CA ILE A 11 1.59 -7.65 10.63
C ILE A 11 0.11 -7.66 10.24
N ALA A 12 -0.22 -7.09 9.08
CA ALA A 12 -1.52 -7.31 8.45
C ALA A 12 -1.33 -7.92 7.08
N GLU A 13 -2.25 -8.79 6.73
CA GLU A 13 -2.31 -9.47 5.44
C GLU A 13 -3.66 -9.18 4.79
N TYR A 14 -3.65 -8.98 3.47
CA TYR A 14 -4.85 -8.73 2.68
C TYR A 14 -4.91 -9.69 1.50
N ALA A 15 -6.04 -10.39 1.36
CA ALA A 15 -6.38 -11.15 0.17
C ALA A 15 -7.49 -10.39 -0.59
N LEU A 16 -7.11 -9.65 -1.63
CA LEU A 16 -8.04 -8.88 -2.44
C LEU A 16 -8.42 -9.65 -3.71
N PRO A 17 -9.71 -9.93 -3.95
CA PRO A 17 -10.14 -10.52 -5.23
C PRO A 17 -9.83 -9.57 -6.38
N PHE A 18 -9.15 -10.04 -7.43
CA PHE A 18 -8.79 -9.19 -8.57
C PHE A 18 -9.99 -8.49 -9.23
N ARG A 19 -11.17 -9.14 -9.23
CA ARG A 19 -12.43 -8.55 -9.73
C ARG A 19 -12.90 -7.28 -8.99
N ALA A 20 -12.36 -7.01 -7.81
CA ALA A 20 -12.65 -5.82 -7.03
C ALA A 20 -11.74 -4.63 -7.41
N LEU A 21 -10.72 -4.86 -8.25
CA LEU A 21 -9.70 -3.87 -8.62
C LEU A 21 -9.92 -3.38 -10.05
N TYR A 22 -10.86 -2.46 -10.20
CA TYR A 22 -11.22 -1.87 -11.50
C TYR A 22 -10.10 -1.00 -12.09
N GLY A 23 -10.09 -0.89 -13.42
CA GLY A 23 -9.18 -0.02 -14.16
C GLY A 23 -7.85 -0.65 -14.57
N ALA A 24 -7.58 -1.89 -14.14
CA ALA A 24 -6.47 -2.67 -14.69
C ALA A 24 -6.83 -3.27 -16.06
N SER A 25 -5.84 -3.38 -16.95
CA SER A 25 -6.01 -3.92 -18.32
C SER A 25 -6.55 -5.34 -18.33
N HIS A 26 -6.11 -6.18 -17.39
CA HIS A 26 -6.62 -7.53 -17.19
C HIS A 26 -6.94 -7.76 -15.71
N GLN A 27 -8.04 -8.47 -15.44
CA GLN A 27 -8.50 -8.86 -14.11
C GLN A 27 -8.99 -10.33 -14.20
N PRO A 28 -8.21 -11.34 -13.78
CA PRO A 28 -6.91 -11.25 -13.11
C PRO A 28 -5.77 -10.78 -14.04
N PRO A 29 -4.66 -10.29 -13.48
CA PRO A 29 -3.47 -9.94 -14.26
C PRO A 29 -2.89 -11.17 -14.96
N LEU A 30 -2.38 -10.95 -16.16
CA LEU A 30 -1.62 -11.94 -16.92
C LEU A 30 -0.11 -11.82 -16.60
N PRO A 31 0.69 -12.88 -16.79
CA PRO A 31 2.14 -12.79 -16.69
C PRO A 31 2.68 -11.67 -17.60
N GLY A 32 3.53 -10.82 -17.02
CA GLY A 32 4.11 -9.66 -17.70
C GLY A 32 3.31 -8.36 -17.55
N ASP A 33 2.05 -8.41 -17.11
CA ASP A 33 1.24 -7.21 -16.87
C ASP A 33 1.93 -6.26 -15.90
N LEU A 34 1.77 -4.96 -16.17
CA LEU A 34 2.34 -3.90 -15.37
C LEU A 34 1.22 -3.07 -14.76
N TRP A 35 1.10 -3.10 -13.43
CA TRP A 35 0.14 -2.28 -12.70
C TRP A 35 0.83 -1.09 -12.03
N ARG A 36 0.13 0.04 -11.99
CA ARG A 36 0.53 1.22 -11.24
C ARG A 36 0.06 1.05 -9.80
N VAL A 37 0.98 0.89 -8.85
CA VAL A 37 0.64 0.65 -7.44
C VAL A 37 1.44 1.52 -6.48
N ASN A 38 0.93 1.69 -5.28
CA ASN A 38 1.71 2.18 -4.15
C ASN A 38 1.20 1.55 -2.85
N PHE A 39 2.05 1.52 -1.83
CA PHE A 39 1.73 0.99 -0.51
C PHE A 39 2.07 2.04 0.52
N TYR A 40 1.12 2.32 1.41
CA TYR A 40 1.21 3.42 2.36
C TYR A 40 1.10 2.94 3.80
N ARG A 41 1.78 3.64 4.70
CA ARG A 41 1.52 3.57 6.14
C ARG A 41 1.34 5.00 6.65
N ILE A 42 0.27 5.21 7.39
CA ILE A 42 0.05 6.42 8.19
C ILE A 42 0.31 6.01 9.62
N ASP A 43 1.20 6.72 10.29
CA ASP A 43 1.38 6.59 11.72
C ASP A 43 1.11 7.93 12.42
N SER A 44 0.78 7.87 13.70
CA SER A 44 0.53 9.03 14.54
C SER A 44 1.10 8.75 15.94
N PRO A 45 2.43 8.70 16.06
CA PRO A 45 3.10 8.31 17.31
C PRO A 45 2.80 9.27 18.45
N ARG A 46 2.44 10.52 18.14
CA ARG A 46 1.99 11.54 19.08
C ARG A 46 0.75 12.23 18.55
N ARG A 47 -0.09 12.72 19.46
CA ARG A 47 -1.30 13.47 19.12
C ARG A 47 -0.93 14.71 18.32
N GLY A 48 -1.48 14.82 17.10
CA GLY A 48 -1.25 15.96 16.20
C GLY A 48 -0.02 15.81 15.31
N GLU A 49 0.76 14.74 15.46
CA GLU A 49 1.84 14.38 14.55
C GLU A 49 1.38 13.26 13.60
N GLN A 50 1.72 13.38 12.31
CA GLN A 50 1.47 12.33 11.32
C GLN A 50 2.76 12.00 10.59
N GLU A 51 3.07 10.71 10.53
CA GLU A 51 4.15 10.18 9.72
C GLU A 51 3.55 9.50 8.50
N LEU A 52 3.99 9.92 7.31
CA LEU A 52 3.49 9.44 6.03
C LEU A 52 4.58 8.65 5.32
N TYR A 53 4.39 7.33 5.25
CA TYR A 53 5.31 6.42 4.59
C TYR A 53 4.72 5.91 3.27
N ALA A 54 5.57 5.77 2.26
CA ALA A 54 5.19 5.23 0.97
C ALA A 54 6.30 4.33 0.43
N TRP A 55 5.93 3.22 -0.22
CA TRP A 55 6.88 2.37 -0.94
C TRP A 55 7.53 3.13 -2.11
N ASN A 56 6.72 3.78 -2.95
CA ASN A 56 7.22 4.69 -3.97
C ASN A 56 7.06 6.16 -3.50
N PRO A 57 8.13 6.97 -3.43
CA PRO A 57 8.07 8.33 -2.89
C PRO A 57 7.05 9.23 -3.61
N VAL A 58 6.12 9.83 -2.85
CA VAL A 58 5.10 10.75 -3.38
C VAL A 58 5.62 12.20 -3.49
N LEU A 59 6.62 12.53 -2.66
CA LEU A 59 7.29 13.84 -2.57
C LEU A 59 6.36 15.02 -2.24
N ARG A 60 5.20 14.71 -1.66
CA ARG A 60 4.21 15.66 -1.12
C ARG A 60 3.46 14.97 0.04
N PRO A 61 2.92 15.72 1.01
CA PRO A 61 2.16 15.17 2.13
C PRO A 61 0.72 14.79 1.71
N THR A 62 0.61 13.89 0.73
CA THR A 62 -0.67 13.38 0.20
C THR A 62 -0.43 12.03 -0.46
N PHE A 63 -1.47 11.20 -0.59
CA PHE A 63 -1.40 9.91 -1.30
C PHE A 63 -2.22 9.87 -2.60
N HIS A 64 -3.04 10.88 -2.86
CA HIS A 64 -3.94 10.91 -4.02
C HIS A 64 -3.27 11.46 -5.28
N LEU A 65 -2.04 10.99 -5.57
CA LEU A 65 -1.28 11.34 -6.77
C LEU A 65 -0.97 10.07 -7.59
N PRO A 66 -1.93 9.54 -8.38
CA PRO A 66 -1.75 8.30 -9.12
C PRO A 66 -0.54 8.29 -10.07
N TRP A 67 -0.11 9.46 -10.57
CA TRP A 67 1.10 9.59 -11.40
C TRP A 67 2.41 9.40 -10.62
N ARG A 68 2.38 9.37 -9.28
CA ARG A 68 3.51 9.01 -8.40
C ARG A 68 3.53 7.54 -7.99
N PHE A 69 2.60 6.71 -8.46
CA PHE A 69 2.67 5.27 -8.19
C PHE A 69 3.94 4.65 -8.79
N GLY A 70 4.41 3.56 -8.19
CA GLY A 70 5.44 2.71 -8.77
C GLY A 70 4.83 1.73 -9.77
N SER A 71 5.65 0.82 -10.29
CA SER A 71 5.21 -0.20 -11.23
C SER A 71 5.41 -1.59 -10.63
N LEU A 72 4.35 -2.39 -10.59
CA LEU A 72 4.35 -3.79 -10.18
C LEU A 72 4.21 -4.66 -11.43
N ARG A 73 5.19 -5.52 -11.70
CA ARG A 73 5.14 -6.49 -12.80
C ARG A 73 4.69 -7.84 -12.26
N PHE A 74 3.63 -8.41 -12.83
CA PHE A 74 3.17 -9.75 -12.47
C PHE A 74 4.08 -10.80 -13.13
N GLY A 75 4.63 -11.69 -12.31
CA GLY A 75 5.46 -12.82 -12.76
C GLY A 75 4.62 -14.01 -13.23
N ALA A 76 5.29 -14.98 -13.86
CA ALA A 76 4.72 -16.28 -14.20
C ALA A 76 4.63 -17.19 -12.95
#